data_AF-A0A4Y2RER7-F1
#
_entry.id   AF-A0A4Y2RER7-F1
#
_cell.length_a   1.000
_cell.length_b   1.000
_cell.length_c   1.000
_cell.angle_alpha   90.00
_cell.angle_beta   90.00
_cell.angle_gamma   90.00
#
_symmetry.space_group_name_H-M   'P 1'
#
loop_
_entity.id
_entity.type
_entity.pdbx_description
1 polymer ?
#
loop_
_entity_poly.entity_id
_entity_poly.type
_entity_poly.pdbx_seq_one_letter_code
_entity_poly.pdbx_strand_id
1 'polypeptide(L)'
;MTHVHAFLAVDRLLQDLTKCKEPFEGKVILLGGDFRQVLPVIFRGSRTLTVSSSLKKHALWLKFHKLYLTKNMRALESERDFGAWLLDIGEKKKWLNDSVAFAMLPFNTRPYTSIVQ
;
A
#
# COMPACT_ATOMS: atom_id res chain seq x y z
N MET A 1 -0.80 -7.49 1.17
CA MET A 1 0.57 -6.94 1.31
C MET A 1 1.57 -8.07 1.30
N THR A 2 2.73 -7.85 0.68
CA THR A 2 3.77 -8.87 0.48
C THR A 2 5.08 -8.45 1.13
N HIS A 3 5.74 -9.38 1.82
CA HIS A 3 7.06 -9.17 2.41
C HIS A 3 8.11 -8.93 1.31
N VAL A 4 9.06 -8.03 1.52
CA VAL A 4 10.10 -7.68 0.52
C VAL A 4 10.84 -8.91 -0.04
N HIS A 5 11.12 -9.90 0.80
CA HIS A 5 11.79 -11.14 0.40
C HIS A 5 11.08 -11.93 -0.71
N ALA A 6 9.76 -11.82 -0.86
CA ALA A 6 9.08 -12.48 -1.97
C ALA A 6 9.53 -11.87 -3.31
N PHE A 7 9.67 -10.54 -3.37
CA PHE A 7 10.17 -9.85 -4.58
C PHE A 7 11.63 -10.20 -4.86
N LEU A 8 12.46 -10.31 -3.81
CA LEU A 8 13.86 -10.70 -3.95
C LEU A 8 14.00 -12.16 -4.40
N ALA A 9 13.15 -13.04 -3.90
CA ALA A 9 13.14 -14.45 -4.32
C ALA A 9 12.78 -14.58 -5.81
N VAL A 10 11.78 -13.82 -6.28
CA VAL A 10 11.42 -13.77 -7.70
C VAL A 10 12.55 -13.20 -8.56
N ASP A 11 13.11 -12.05 -8.16
CA ASP A 11 14.26 -11.43 -8.86
C ASP A 11 15.43 -12.41 -8.95
N ARG A 12 15.78 -13.05 -7.82
CA ARG A 12 16.87 -14.00 -7.75
C ARG A 12 16.62 -15.24 -8.62
N LEU A 13 15.41 -15.80 -8.57
CA LEU A 13 15.02 -16.94 -9.38
C LEU A 13 15.18 -16.65 -10.88
N LEU A 14 14.70 -15.49 -11.34
CA LEU A 14 14.83 -15.08 -12.74
C LEU A 14 16.30 -14.94 -13.15
N GLN A 15 17.12 -14.31 -12.31
CA GLN A 15 18.55 -14.18 -12.56
C GLN A 15 19.27 -15.54 -12.61
N ASP A 16 18.89 -16.47 -11.73
CA ASP A 16 19.52 -17.79 -11.66
C ASP A 16 19.15 -18.67 -12.87
N LEU A 17 17.92 -18.56 -13.38
CA LEU A 17 17.46 -19.27 -14.58
C LEU A 17 18.14 -18.77 -15.86
N THR A 18 18.36 -17.46 -15.97
CA THR A 18 18.77 -16.81 -17.23
C THR A 18 20.24 -16.39 -17.25
N LYS A 19 20.92 -16.46 -16.10
CA LYS A 19 22.30 -15.99 -15.89
C LYS A 19 22.50 -14.50 -16.15
N CYS A 20 21.42 -13.71 -16.24
CA CYS A 20 21.45 -12.26 -16.30
C CYS A 20 21.40 -11.65 -14.90
N LYS A 21 22.14 -10.57 -14.64
CA LYS A 21 22.16 -9.86 -13.34
C LYS A 21 21.31 -8.59 -13.33
N GLU A 22 20.65 -8.28 -14.43
CA GLU A 22 19.70 -7.19 -14.47
C GLU A 22 18.50 -7.47 -13.54
N PRO A 23 17.93 -6.44 -12.90
CA PRO A 23 16.73 -6.59 -12.08
C PRO A 23 15.61 -7.23 -12.87
N PHE A 24 15.05 -8.31 -12.34
CA PHE A 24 14.04 -9.13 -12.97
C PHE A 24 14.41 -9.53 -14.41
N GLU A 25 15.70 -9.68 -14.71
CA GLU A 25 16.21 -9.99 -16.05
C GLU A 25 15.75 -8.97 -17.12
N GLY A 26 15.58 -7.71 -16.73
CA GLY A 26 15.07 -6.66 -17.62
C GLY A 26 13.60 -6.84 -18.02
N LYS A 27 12.87 -7.78 -17.40
CA LYS A 27 11.42 -7.95 -17.60
C LYS A 27 10.68 -6.74 -17.04
N VAL A 28 9.61 -6.35 -17.72
CA VAL A 28 8.71 -5.29 -17.24
C VAL A 28 7.89 -5.84 -16.08
N ILE A 29 8.08 -5.27 -14.89
CA ILE A 29 7.32 -5.60 -13.68
C ILE A 29 6.39 -4.44 -13.34
N LEU A 30 5.08 -4.71 -13.36
CA LEU A 30 4.07 -3.77 -12.90
C LEU A 30 3.57 -4.19 -11.51
N LEU A 31 3.79 -3.33 -10.52
CA LEU A 31 3.27 -3.50 -9.17
C LEU A 31 2.11 -2.55 -8.93
N GLY A 32 0.96 -3.09 -8.53
CA GLY A 32 -0.20 -2.33 -8.09
C GLY A 32 -0.44 -2.48 -6.60
N GLY A 33 -0.84 -1.39 -5.94
CA GLY A 33 -1.23 -1.42 -4.53
C GLY A 33 -1.25 -0.06 -3.87
N ASP A 34 -1.78 -0.01 -2.65
CA ASP A 34 -1.80 1.19 -1.82
C ASP A 34 -1.14 0.93 -0.47
N PHE A 35 0.03 1.56 -0.26
CA PHE A 35 0.79 1.45 0.99
C PHE A 35 0.12 2.14 2.20
N ARG A 36 -0.98 2.87 1.99
CA ARG A 36 -1.80 3.44 3.06
C ARG A 36 -2.79 2.43 3.66
N GLN A 37 -3.03 1.30 2.99
CA GLN A 37 -4.01 0.30 3.45
C GLN A 37 -3.46 -0.53 4.60
N VAL A 38 -2.44 -1.36 4.34
CA VAL A 38 -1.86 -2.26 5.34
C VAL A 38 -0.35 -2.37 5.07
N LEU A 39 0.45 -2.69 6.10
CA LEU A 39 1.86 -3.07 5.98
C LEU A 39 2.02 -4.60 5.91
N PRO A 40 3.20 -5.14 5.55
CA PRO A 40 3.43 -6.60 5.64
C PRO A 40 3.24 -7.08 7.08
N VAL A 41 2.52 -8.20 7.26
CA VAL A 41 2.32 -8.81 8.58
C VAL A 41 3.54 -9.63 8.94
N ILE A 42 4.09 -9.43 10.14
CA ILE A 42 5.19 -10.23 10.70
C ILE A 42 4.74 -10.77 12.04
N PHE A 43 4.72 -12.10 12.16
CA PHE A 43 4.32 -12.75 13.40
C PHE A 43 5.31 -12.40 14.53
N ARG A 44 4.79 -11.87 15.64
CA ARG A 44 5.60 -11.38 16.78
C ARG A 44 6.67 -10.34 16.39
N GLY A 45 6.50 -9.66 15.25
CA GLY A 45 7.43 -8.64 14.77
C GLY A 45 7.24 -7.30 15.47
N SER A 46 8.33 -6.57 15.66
CA SER A 46 8.28 -5.17 16.12
C SER A 46 7.81 -4.24 15.02
N ARG A 47 7.35 -3.03 15.37
CA ARG A 47 6.99 -1.99 14.40
C ARG A 47 8.11 -1.69 13.40
N THR A 48 9.36 -1.67 13.87
CA THR A 48 10.54 -1.45 13.03
C THR A 48 10.71 -2.58 12.02
N LEU A 49 10.53 -3.84 12.45
CA LEU A 49 10.57 -5.00 11.56
C LEU A 49 9.46 -4.94 10.51
N THR A 50 8.22 -4.63 10.91
CA THR A 50 7.10 -4.48 9.98
C THR A 50 7.40 -3.46 8.88
N VAL A 51 8.00 -2.32 9.25
CA VAL A 51 8.36 -1.25 8.32
C VAL A 51 9.53 -1.66 7.42
N SER A 52 10.60 -2.25 7.98
CA SER A 52 11.78 -2.67 7.21
C SER A 52 11.48 -3.79 6.22
N SER A 53 10.47 -4.63 6.51
CA SER A 53 9.98 -5.67 5.61
C SER A 53 9.14 -5.17 4.44
N SER A 54 8.80 -3.88 4.41
CA SER A 54 8.08 -3.28 3.29
C SER A 54 8.99 -3.05 2.08
N LEU A 55 8.47 -3.28 0.88
CA LEU A 55 9.19 -3.01 -0.36
C LEU A 55 9.68 -1.54 -0.41
N LYS A 56 8.87 -0.59 0.07
CA LYS A 56 9.19 0.84 0.14
C LYS A 56 10.47 1.17 0.92
N LYS A 57 10.90 0.33 1.85
CA LYS A 57 12.14 0.52 2.63
C LYS A 57 13.37 -0.12 2.00
N HIS A 58 13.20 -0.93 0.96
CA HIS A 58 14.29 -1.65 0.33
C HIS A 58 14.85 -0.89 -0.88
N ALA A 59 16.14 -1.08 -1.18
CA ALA A 59 16.82 -0.42 -2.30
C ALA A 59 16.18 -0.72 -3.67
N LEU A 60 15.55 -1.90 -3.81
CA LEU A 60 14.82 -2.29 -5.01
C LEU A 60 13.71 -1.29 -5.39
N TRP A 61 13.11 -0.61 -4.41
CA TRP A 61 12.09 0.40 -4.64
C TRP A 61 12.58 1.59 -5.48
N LEU A 62 13.86 1.92 -5.39
CA LEU A 62 14.47 3.01 -6.16
C LEU A 62 14.56 2.70 -7.66
N LYS A 63 14.47 1.41 -8.03
CA LYS A 63 14.52 0.96 -9.43
C LYS A 63 13.16 1.05 -10.13
N PHE A 64 12.07 1.24 -9.39
CA PHE A 64 10.73 1.34 -9.96
C PHE A 64 10.40 2.77 -10.34
N HIS A 65 9.77 2.92 -11.50
CA HIS A 65 9.06 4.14 -11.85
C HIS A 65 7.72 4.20 -11.10
N LYS A 66 7.40 5.36 -10.51
CA LYS A 66 6.22 5.51 -9.65
C LYS A 66 5.11 6.21 -10.41
N LEU A 67 4.00 5.51 -10.60
CA LEU A 67 2.78 6.05 -11.19
C LEU A 67 1.71 6.16 -10.11
N TYR A 68 0.92 7.22 -10.17
CA TYR A 68 -0.12 7.52 -9.19
C TYR A 68 -1.48 7.57 -9.87
N LEU A 69 -2.41 6.75 -9.39
CA LEU A 69 -3.82 6.90 -9.76
C LEU A 69 -4.43 7.99 -8.89
N THR A 70 -4.89 9.08 -9.51
CA THR A 70 -5.41 10.27 -8.81
C THR A 70 -6.94 10.31 -8.77
N LYS A 71 -7.61 9.62 -9.70
CA LYS A 71 -9.07 9.54 -9.76
C LYS A 71 -9.57 8.31 -9.02
N ASN A 72 -10.34 8.52 -7.95
CA ASN A 72 -11.07 7.45 -7.29
C ASN A 72 -12.29 7.09 -8.15
N MET A 73 -12.30 5.88 -8.70
CA MET A 73 -13.41 5.38 -9.53
C MET A 73 -14.49 4.64 -8.71
N ARG A 74 -14.24 4.40 -7.41
CA ARG A 74 -15.18 3.70 -6.51
C ARG A 74 -16.15 4.68 -5.85
N ALA A 75 -15.69 5.89 -5.52
CA ALA A 75 -16.54 6.94 -4.97
C ALA A 75 -17.35 7.59 -6.10
N LEU A 76 -18.63 7.83 -5.86
CA LEU A 76 -19.46 8.60 -6.79
C LEU A 76 -18.99 10.07 -6.81
N GLU A 77 -19.31 10.77 -7.90
CA GLU A 77 -18.96 12.19 -8.01
C GLU A 77 -19.68 13.08 -6.97
N SER A 78 -20.80 12.59 -6.42
CA SER A 78 -21.50 13.19 -5.27
C SER A 78 -20.83 12.92 -3.92
N GLU A 79 -19.87 11.99 -3.84
CA GLU A 79 -19.21 11.53 -2.61
C GLU A 79 -17.76 12.04 -2.52
N ARG A 80 -17.46 13.16 -3.18
CA ARG A 80 -16.10 13.75 -3.19
C ARG A 80 -15.57 14.02 -1.79
N ASP A 81 -16.41 14.53 -0.90
CA ASP A 81 -16.02 14.84 0.49
C ASP A 81 -15.66 13.59 1.26
N PHE A 82 -16.39 12.49 1.05
CA PHE A 82 -16.07 11.19 1.64
C PHE A 82 -14.75 10.64 1.08
N GLY A 83 -14.56 10.75 -0.23
CA GLY A 83 -13.30 10.37 -0.88
C GLY A 83 -12.10 11.15 -0.34
N ALA A 84 -12.24 12.46 -0.16
CA ALA A 84 -11.22 13.31 0.45
C ALA A 84 -10.94 12.93 1.91
N TRP A 85 -11.99 12.66 2.69
CA TRP A 85 -11.87 12.21 4.07
C TRP A 85 -11.12 10.86 4.19
N LEU A 86 -11.39 9.89 3.32
CA LEU A 86 -10.65 8.63 3.28
C LEU A 86 -9.15 8.84 2.99
N LEU A 87 -8.82 9.79 2.11
CA LEU A 87 -7.42 10.14 1.82
C LEU A 87 -6.74 10.78 3.04
N ASP A 88 -7.43 11.71 3.72
CA ASP A 88 -6.93 12.34 4.95
C ASP A 88 -6.60 11.29 6.04
N ILE A 89 -7.45 10.27 6.20
CA ILE A 89 -7.20 9.14 7.10
C ILE A 89 -5.94 8.38 6.70
N GLY A 90 -5.83 8.02 5.42
CA GLY A 90 -4.67 7.29 4.90
C GLY A 90 -3.35 8.06 5.03
N GLU A 91 -3.39 9.38 5.03
CA GLU A 91 -2.22 10.26 5.14
C GLU A 91 -1.94 10.72 6.58
N LYS A 92 -2.81 10.37 7.54
CA LYS A 92 -2.68 10.72 8.96
C LYS A 92 -2.61 12.22 9.24
N LYS A 93 -3.17 13.05 8.35
CA LYS A 93 -3.08 14.53 8.43
C LYS A 93 -3.89 15.16 9.56
N LYS A 94 -4.98 14.52 9.99
CA LYS A 94 -5.95 15.08 10.97
C LYS A 94 -5.78 14.58 12.42
N TRP A 95 -4.83 13.69 12.71
CA TRP A 95 -4.78 12.94 13.97
C TRP A 95 -3.53 13.20 14.82
N LEU A 96 -3.03 14.44 14.83
CA LEU A 96 -1.86 14.82 15.63
C LEU A 96 -2.19 15.10 17.11
N ASN A 97 -3.47 15.26 17.48
CA ASN A 97 -3.87 15.44 18.86
C ASN A 97 -4.99 14.46 19.22
N ASP A 98 -4.82 13.84 20.39
CA ASP A 98 -5.77 13.06 21.17
C ASP A 98 -5.88 11.54 20.93
N SER A 99 -5.55 10.86 22.02
CA SER A 99 -5.82 9.46 22.31
C SER A 99 -7.28 9.12 22.01
N VAL A 100 -7.48 7.98 21.35
CA VAL A 100 -8.79 7.38 21.02
C VAL A 100 -9.63 8.14 20.00
N ALA A 101 -9.16 8.15 18.75
CA ALA A 101 -9.92 8.58 17.59
C ALA A 101 -11.02 7.57 17.21
N PHE A 102 -12.23 7.71 17.78
CA PHE A 102 -13.44 7.20 17.14
C PHE A 102 -13.64 8.00 15.85
N ALA A 103 -13.51 7.35 14.69
CA ALA A 103 -13.77 7.98 13.41
C ALA A 103 -15.26 8.33 13.31
N MET A 104 -15.64 9.57 13.59
CA MET A 104 -16.94 10.09 13.18
C MET A 104 -16.99 10.06 11.65
N LEU A 105 -17.83 9.18 11.11
CA LEU A 105 -18.15 9.14 9.69
C LEU A 105 -18.67 10.54 9.29
N PRO A 106 -18.25 11.09 8.14
CA PRO A 106 -18.85 12.33 7.66
C PRO A 106 -20.36 12.11 7.51
N PHE A 107 -21.16 13.06 8.02
CA PHE A 107 -22.61 12.99 8.23
C PHE A 107 -23.47 12.63 7.00
N ASN A 108 -22.86 12.37 5.84
CA ASN A 108 -23.55 12.08 4.58
C ASN A 108 -23.12 10.75 3.92
N THR A 109 -22.42 9.86 4.62
CA THR A 109 -22.11 8.53 4.08
C THR A 109 -23.35 7.64 4.19
N ARG A 110 -23.92 7.24 3.05
CA ARG A 110 -24.86 6.11 3.03
C ARG A 110 -24.13 4.90 3.64
N PRO A 111 -24.73 4.16 4.58
CA PRO A 111 -24.12 2.94 5.08
C PRO A 111 -23.94 1.99 3.88
N TYR A 112 -22.69 1.59 3.61
CA TYR A 112 -22.43 0.45 2.74
C TYR A 112 -22.96 -0.80 3.46
N THR A 113 -24.25 -1.07 3.31
CA THR A 113 -24.80 -2.40 3.56
C THR A 113 -24.20 -3.34 2.53
N SER A 114 -23.73 -4.50 3.01
CA SER A 114 -23.13 -5.61 2.25
C SER A 114 -21.61 -5.59 2.08
N ILE A 115 -20.89 -5.73 3.20
CA ILE A 115 -19.72 -6.62 3.24
C ILE A 115 -20.19 -7.88 3.98
N VAL A 116 -20.59 -8.90 3.24
CA VAL A 116 -20.67 -10.28 3.74
C VAL A 116 -19.57 -11.04 3.01
N GLN A 117 -18.79 -11.79 3.79
CA GLN A 117 -17.63 -12.59 3.37
C GLN A 117 -17.97 -13.64 2.30
#